data_AF-V6F0U2-F1
#
_entry.id   AF-V6F0U2-F1
#
_cell.length_a   1.000
_cell.length_b   1.000
_cell.length_c   1.000
_cell.angle_alpha   90.00
_cell.angle_beta   90.00
_cell.angle_gamma   90.00
#
_symmetry.space_group_name_H-M   'P 1'
#
loop_
_entity.id
_entity.type
_entity.pdbx_description
1 polymer ?
#
loop_
_entity_poly.entity_id
_entity_poly.type
_entity_poly.pdbx_seq_one_letter_code
_entity_poly.pdbx_strand_id
1 'polypeptide(L)'
;MRSLPLRHYDLSVFMTDRRFPTDPQDGIGVVRVRVVKFETLDESAFLTIEARLAEDNVHSLANQLFEDRNPFLGGYRIREVMLSVPFEPDDINPRGRTISLKLRHPNGCDLKDKTDKERLIGEKYLRRWGILQELTA
;
A
#
# COMPACT_ATOMS: atom_id res chain seq x y z
N MET A 1 -8.02 26.65 18.54
CA MET A 1 -8.26 25.49 17.67
C MET A 1 -6.92 25.02 17.11
N ARG A 2 -6.45 23.82 17.46
CA ARG A 2 -5.31 23.20 16.76
C ARG A 2 -5.84 22.62 15.45
N SER A 3 -5.36 23.12 14.32
CA SER A 3 -5.58 22.50 13.02
C SER A 3 -4.86 21.16 13.00
N LEU A 4 -5.55 20.07 12.67
CA LEU A 4 -4.89 18.79 12.42
C LEU A 4 -4.12 18.92 11.10
N PRO A 5 -2.86 18.48 11.02
CA PRO A 5 -2.11 18.50 9.76
C PRO A 5 -2.86 17.69 8.70
N LEU A 6 -2.90 18.21 7.48
CA LEU A 6 -3.49 17.51 6.35
C LEU A 6 -2.61 16.30 6.03
N ARG A 7 -3.16 15.10 6.22
CA ARG A 7 -2.53 13.85 5.77
C ARG A 7 -2.57 13.84 4.24
N HIS A 8 -1.46 13.51 3.58
CA HIS A 8 -1.38 13.26 2.14
C HIS A 8 -0.80 11.87 1.90
N TYR A 9 -1.53 11.02 1.17
CA TYR A 9 -1.05 9.69 0.78
C TYR A 9 -0.43 9.72 -0.62
N ASP A 10 0.90 9.65 -0.67
CA ASP A 10 1.65 9.62 -1.92
C ASP A 10 1.65 8.20 -2.51
N LEU A 11 0.90 8.00 -3.59
CA LEU A 11 0.84 6.70 -4.29
C LEU A 11 2.01 6.49 -5.26
N SER A 12 2.80 7.52 -5.57
CA SER A 12 3.93 7.40 -6.51
C SER A 12 5.02 6.48 -5.98
N VAL A 13 5.10 6.31 -4.65
CA VAL A 13 6.01 5.38 -3.98
C VAL A 13 5.83 3.92 -4.41
N PHE A 14 4.67 3.57 -4.98
CA PHE A 14 4.35 2.25 -5.51
C PHE A 14 4.68 2.10 -7.00
N MET A 15 5.22 3.11 -7.68
CA MET A 15 5.69 2.97 -9.07
C MET A 15 6.93 2.07 -9.18
N THR A 16 7.76 2.05 -8.14
CA THR A 16 8.97 1.23 -8.08
C THR A 16 8.78 0.03 -7.18
N ASP A 17 9.31 -1.14 -7.58
CA ASP A 17 9.35 -2.29 -6.70
C ASP A 17 10.28 -2.00 -5.51
N ARG A 18 9.70 -1.93 -4.31
CA ARG A 18 10.43 -1.61 -3.09
C ARG A 18 9.95 -2.46 -1.93
N ARG A 19 10.86 -2.64 -0.97
CA ARG A 19 10.52 -3.26 0.31
C ARG A 19 9.88 -2.23 1.24
N PHE A 20 9.02 -2.74 2.12
CA PHE A 20 8.37 -2.01 3.19
C PHE A 20 8.97 -2.50 4.52
N PRO A 21 10.06 -1.88 5.00
CA PRO A 21 10.77 -2.37 6.17
C PRO A 21 9.89 -2.30 7.43
N THR A 22 9.97 -3.36 8.23
CA THR A 22 9.27 -3.52 9.51
C THR A 22 10.26 -3.69 10.66
N ASP A 23 9.79 -3.45 11.88
CA ASP A 23 10.46 -3.80 13.11
C ASP A 23 10.03 -5.21 13.53
N PRO A 24 10.96 -6.16 13.75
CA PRO A 24 10.60 -7.50 14.20
C PRO A 24 9.76 -7.51 15.48
N GLN A 25 9.92 -6.53 16.38
CA GLN A 25 9.16 -6.47 17.64
C GLN A 25 7.68 -6.16 17.43
N ASP A 26 7.31 -5.59 16.28
CA ASP A 26 5.92 -5.28 15.96
C ASP A 26 5.16 -6.49 15.38
N GLY A 27 5.84 -7.62 15.18
CA GLY A 27 5.25 -8.86 14.67
C GLY A 27 4.70 -8.75 13.24
N ILE A 28 5.16 -7.78 12.45
CA ILE A 28 4.74 -7.61 11.05
C ILE A 28 5.70 -8.36 10.13
N GLY A 29 5.17 -9.31 9.38
CA GLY A 29 5.88 -10.06 8.35
C GLY A 29 6.10 -9.26 7.05
N VAL A 30 6.37 -9.96 5.95
CA VAL A 30 6.64 -9.31 4.66
C VAL A 30 5.38 -8.67 4.08
N VAL A 31 5.36 -7.34 4.07
CA VAL A 31 4.33 -6.53 3.43
C VAL A 31 4.47 -6.60 1.92
N ARG A 32 3.34 -6.75 1.22
CA ARG A 32 3.29 -6.85 -0.24
C ARG A 32 2.22 -5.95 -0.84
N VAL A 33 2.51 -5.48 -2.05
CA VAL A 33 1.51 -4.82 -2.90
C VAL A 33 0.72 -5.89 -3.63
N ARG A 34 -0.59 -5.95 -3.38
CA ARG A 34 -1.51 -6.99 -3.87
C ARG A 34 -2.31 -6.54 -5.07
N VAL A 35 -2.72 -5.28 -5.07
CA VAL A 35 -3.51 -4.69 -6.14
C VAL A 35 -2.94 -3.33 -6.47
N VAL A 36 -2.77 -3.03 -7.75
CA VAL A 36 -2.55 -1.68 -8.25
C VAL A 36 -3.54 -1.42 -9.37
N LYS A 37 -4.32 -0.36 -9.21
CA LYS A 37 -5.19 0.19 -10.23
C LYS A 37 -4.53 1.44 -10.82
N PHE A 38 -4.29 1.39 -12.10
CA PHE A 38 -3.78 2.46 -12.93
C PHE A 38 -4.92 3.16 -13.69
N GLU A 39 -4.71 4.42 -14.00
CA GLU A 39 -5.49 5.24 -14.93
C GLU A 39 -4.55 5.68 -16.06
N THR A 40 -5.02 5.66 -17.29
CA THR A 40 -4.29 6.21 -18.43
C THR A 40 -4.14 7.72 -18.28
N LEU A 41 -3.08 8.31 -18.85
CA LEU A 41 -2.83 9.75 -18.72
C LEU A 41 -3.89 10.62 -19.41
N ASP A 42 -4.57 10.08 -20.42
CA ASP A 42 -5.70 10.70 -21.10
C ASP A 42 -7.05 10.44 -20.40
N GLU A 43 -7.02 9.76 -19.24
CA GLU A 43 -8.17 9.44 -18.38
C GLU A 43 -9.26 8.59 -19.08
N SER A 44 -8.93 7.96 -20.21
CA SER A 44 -9.86 7.17 -21.00
C SER A 44 -10.16 5.78 -20.43
N ALA A 45 -9.22 5.20 -19.63
CA ALA A 45 -9.34 3.84 -19.15
C ALA A 45 -8.64 3.58 -17.81
N PHE A 46 -9.06 2.49 -17.16
CA PHE A 46 -8.37 1.91 -16.02
C PHE A 46 -7.76 0.56 -16.37
N LEU A 47 -6.60 0.27 -15.79
CA LEU A 47 -5.96 -1.05 -15.81
C LEU A 47 -5.74 -1.50 -14.36
N THR A 48 -6.16 -2.71 -14.02
CA THR A 48 -5.91 -3.27 -12.68
C THR A 48 -5.03 -4.50 -12.80
N ILE A 49 -3.97 -4.54 -12.00
CA ILE A 49 -3.16 -5.73 -11.78
C ILE A 49 -3.41 -6.19 -10.35
N GLU A 50 -3.85 -7.44 -10.21
CA GLU A 50 -4.16 -8.06 -8.92
C GLU A 50 -3.43 -9.40 -8.83
N ALA A 51 -2.58 -9.50 -7.82
CA ALA A 51 -1.87 -10.72 -7.47
C ALA A 51 -2.81 -11.70 -6.78
N ARG A 52 -2.79 -12.99 -7.16
CA ARG A 52 -3.71 -14.00 -6.60
C ARG A 52 -3.14 -14.70 -5.38
N LEU A 53 -1.88 -15.12 -5.40
CA LEU A 53 -1.27 -15.88 -4.30
C LEU A 53 -0.59 -14.95 -3.31
N ALA A 54 -0.65 -15.21 -2.01
CA ALA A 54 -0.19 -14.28 -0.98
C ALA A 54 1.29 -13.89 -1.09
N GLU A 55 2.10 -14.75 -1.69
CA GLU A 55 3.53 -14.59 -1.93
C GLU A 55 3.86 -13.71 -3.15
N ASP A 56 2.91 -13.54 -4.08
CA ASP A 56 3.09 -12.81 -5.33
C ASP A 56 3.27 -11.30 -5.11
N ASN A 57 4.09 -10.70 -5.97
CA ASN A 57 4.27 -9.26 -6.08
C ASN A 57 3.72 -8.76 -7.42
N VAL A 58 2.86 -7.74 -7.39
CA VAL A 58 2.30 -7.10 -8.61
C VAL A 58 3.37 -6.58 -9.56
N HIS A 59 4.54 -6.14 -9.07
CA HIS A 59 5.63 -5.67 -9.94
C HIS A 59 6.20 -6.81 -10.79
N SER A 60 6.48 -7.97 -10.17
CA SER A 60 6.96 -9.15 -10.87
C SER A 60 5.93 -9.67 -11.86
N LEU A 61 4.65 -9.70 -11.48
CA LEU A 61 3.56 -10.09 -12.38
C LEU A 61 3.43 -9.13 -13.57
N ALA A 62 3.49 -7.82 -13.33
CA ALA A 62 3.42 -6.82 -14.39
C ALA A 62 4.59 -6.97 -15.38
N ASN A 63 5.80 -7.21 -14.87
CA ASN A 63 6.96 -7.44 -15.71
C ASN A 63 6.81 -8.68 -16.60
N GLN A 64 6.28 -9.78 -16.04
CA GLN A 64 6.05 -11.03 -16.79
C GLN A 64 4.94 -10.91 -17.83
N LEU A 65 3.87 -10.17 -17.55
CA LEU A 65 2.68 -10.11 -18.41
C LEU A 65 2.79 -9.05 -19.52
N PHE A 66 3.49 -7.95 -19.24
CA PHE A 66 3.50 -6.78 -20.13
C PHE A 66 4.87 -6.47 -20.72
N GLU A 67 5.96 -7.00 -20.14
CA GLU A 67 7.34 -6.76 -20.60
C GLU A 67 7.61 -5.25 -20.78
N ASP A 68 7.97 -4.80 -21.98
CA ASP A 68 8.24 -3.39 -22.31
C ASP A 68 7.01 -2.48 -22.17
N ARG A 69 5.79 -3.04 -22.12
CA ARG A 69 4.53 -2.31 -21.91
C ARG A 69 4.10 -2.28 -20.46
N ASN A 70 4.99 -2.62 -19.53
CA ASN A 70 4.71 -2.65 -18.11
C ASN A 70 4.25 -1.27 -17.60
N PRO A 71 3.03 -1.15 -17.01
CA PRO A 71 2.48 0.14 -16.60
C PRO A 71 3.28 0.84 -15.49
N PHE A 72 4.15 0.11 -14.77
CA PHE A 72 5.08 0.69 -13.80
C PHE A 72 6.25 1.45 -14.45
N LEU A 73 6.51 1.26 -15.76
CA LEU A 73 7.58 1.96 -16.48
C LEU A 73 7.18 3.37 -16.98
N GLY A 74 5.88 3.68 -17.00
CA GLY A 74 5.38 5.00 -17.41
C GLY A 74 4.08 4.92 -18.22
N GLY A 75 3.53 6.08 -18.57
CA GLY A 75 2.28 6.18 -19.36
C GLY A 75 0.99 6.00 -18.56
N TYR A 76 1.08 5.84 -17.23
CA TYR A 76 -0.05 5.65 -16.33
C TYR A 76 0.12 6.42 -15.02
N ARG A 77 -0.98 6.65 -14.30
CA ARG A 77 -1.01 7.12 -12.92
C ARG A 77 -1.64 6.07 -12.02
N ILE A 78 -1.07 5.85 -10.84
CA ILE A 78 -1.68 4.96 -9.84
C ILE A 78 -2.86 5.68 -9.18
N ARG A 79 -4.03 5.03 -9.15
CA ARG A 79 -5.26 5.53 -8.53
C ARG A 79 -5.65 4.81 -7.26
N GLU A 80 -5.37 3.52 -7.17
CA GLU A 80 -5.65 2.73 -5.99
C GLU A 80 -4.55 1.69 -5.79
N VAL A 81 -4.16 1.48 -4.54
CA VAL A 81 -3.23 0.44 -4.14
C VAL A 81 -3.82 -0.33 -2.97
N MET A 82 -3.67 -1.65 -2.97
CA MET A 82 -3.95 -2.49 -1.82
C MET A 82 -2.67 -3.18 -1.35
N LEU A 83 -2.34 -3.00 -0.08
CA LEU A 83 -1.26 -3.70 0.62
C LEU A 83 -1.82 -4.83 1.47
N SER A 84 -1.11 -5.95 1.53
CA SER A 84 -1.30 -6.97 2.56
C SER A 84 -0.21 -6.82 3.62
N VAL A 85 -0.62 -6.63 4.86
CA VAL A 85 0.24 -6.50 6.04
C VAL A 85 0.01 -7.69 6.96
N PRO A 86 0.79 -8.78 6.84
CA PRO A 86 0.64 -9.95 7.69
C PRO A 86 1.20 -9.68 9.09
N PHE A 87 0.44 -10.03 10.12
CA PHE A 87 0.90 -10.10 11.50
C PHE A 87 1.09 -11.56 11.91
N GLU A 88 2.19 -11.81 12.61
CA GLU A 88 2.48 -13.07 13.25
C GLU A 88 1.41 -13.44 14.30
N PRO A 89 1.31 -14.73 14.67
CA PRO A 89 0.48 -15.17 15.79
C PRO A 89 0.76 -14.42 17.09
N ASP A 90 -0.32 -14.09 17.80
CA ASP A 90 -0.28 -13.54 19.16
C ASP A 90 -1.40 -14.14 20.03
N ASP A 91 -1.46 -13.74 21.30
CA ASP A 91 -2.46 -14.25 22.26
C ASP A 91 -3.91 -13.97 21.83
N ILE A 92 -4.13 -12.94 21.01
CA ILE A 92 -5.45 -12.54 20.51
C ILE A 92 -5.79 -13.27 19.20
N ASN A 93 -4.79 -13.51 18.35
CA ASN A 93 -4.88 -14.13 17.03
C ASN A 93 -3.85 -15.26 16.93
N PRO A 94 -4.12 -16.46 17.49
CA PRO A 94 -3.15 -17.56 17.53
C PRO A 94 -2.73 -18.12 16.17
N ARG A 95 -3.42 -17.74 15.09
CA ARG A 95 -3.08 -18.11 13.70
C ARG A 95 -2.41 -16.97 12.92
N GLY A 96 -2.13 -15.86 13.58
CA GLY A 96 -1.80 -14.60 12.93
C GLY A 96 -3.01 -14.01 12.21
N ARG A 97 -2.80 -12.85 11.58
CA ARG A 97 -3.83 -12.18 10.80
C ARG A 97 -3.20 -11.24 9.78
N THR A 98 -3.76 -11.20 8.58
CA THR A 98 -3.40 -10.18 7.59
C THR A 98 -4.38 -9.02 7.65
N ILE A 99 -3.85 -7.80 7.72
CA ILE A 99 -4.61 -6.57 7.50
C ILE A 99 -4.43 -6.16 6.04
N SER A 100 -5.53 -5.98 5.32
CA SER A 100 -5.54 -5.36 4.00
C SER A 100 -5.70 -3.86 4.18
N LEU A 101 -4.76 -3.09 3.64
CA LEU A 101 -4.77 -1.63 3.65
C LEU A 101 -4.99 -1.15 2.21
N LYS A 102 -6.03 -0.34 2.00
CA LYS A 102 -6.35 0.27 0.71
C LYS A 102 -6.12 1.78 0.75
N LEU A 103 -5.36 2.26 -0.23
CA LEU A 103 -5.08 3.68 -0.46
C LEU A 103 -5.67 4.10 -1.81
N ARG A 104 -6.24 5.30 -1.90
CA ARG A 104 -6.92 5.82 -3.10
C ARG A 104 -6.57 7.28 -3.36
N HIS A 105 -6.31 7.64 -4.60
CA HIS A 105 -6.24 9.04 -5.00
C HIS A 105 -7.64 9.69 -4.92
N PRO A 106 -7.78 10.96 -4.50
CA PRO A 106 -6.70 11.91 -4.15
C PRO A 106 -6.12 11.73 -2.75
N ASN A 107 -6.85 11.17 -1.77
CA ASN A 107 -6.34 11.08 -0.40
C ASN A 107 -7.13 10.09 0.50
N GLY A 108 -7.61 8.99 -0.06
CA GLY A 108 -8.35 7.96 0.67
C GLY A 108 -7.43 6.92 1.32
N CYS A 109 -7.76 6.51 2.55
CA CYS A 109 -7.18 5.37 3.26
C CYS A 109 -8.30 4.67 4.04
N ASP A 110 -8.37 3.34 3.99
CA ASP A 110 -9.43 2.57 4.66
C ASP A 110 -9.07 2.08 6.06
N LEU A 111 -7.87 2.38 6.57
CA LEU A 111 -7.53 2.16 7.98
C LEU A 111 -8.44 3.01 8.87
N LYS A 112 -9.12 2.33 9.79
CA LYS A 112 -10.10 2.95 10.70
C LYS A 112 -9.54 3.19 12.09
N ASP A 113 -8.29 2.82 12.33
CA ASP A 113 -7.60 2.98 13.63
C ASP A 113 -8.40 2.38 14.80
N LYS A 114 -9.11 1.26 14.57
CA LYS A 114 -9.97 0.61 15.57
C LYS A 114 -9.20 -0.38 16.43
N THR A 115 -8.18 -1.01 15.87
CA THR A 115 -7.29 -1.95 16.55
C THR A 115 -5.88 -1.38 16.68
N ASP A 116 -5.12 -1.84 17.66
CA ASP A 116 -3.74 -1.38 17.87
C ASP A 116 -2.84 -1.72 16.68
N LYS A 117 -3.10 -2.84 16.00
CA LYS A 117 -2.43 -3.21 14.74
C LYS A 117 -2.71 -2.23 13.60
N GLU A 118 -3.96 -1.78 13.45
CA GLU A 118 -4.31 -0.76 12.45
C GLU A 118 -3.66 0.59 12.79
N ARG A 119 -3.70 1.02 14.06
CA ARG A 119 -3.04 2.26 14.52
C ARG A 119 -1.54 2.21 14.29
N LEU A 120 -0.90 1.08 14.63
CA LEU A 120 0.51 0.85 14.39
C LEU A 120 0.86 1.04 12.90
N ILE A 121 0.06 0.50 11.98
CA ILE A 121 0.27 0.73 10.56
C ILE A 121 0.13 2.23 10.23
N GLY A 122 -1.00 2.83 10.62
CA GLY A 122 -1.36 4.21 10.28
C GLY A 122 -0.38 5.27 10.81
N GLU A 123 0.08 5.09 12.05
CA GLU A 123 0.88 6.08 12.77
C GLU A 123 2.39 5.90 12.56
N LYS A 124 2.89 4.65 12.59
CA LYS A 124 4.32 4.33 12.46
C LYS A 124 4.70 4.04 11.01
N TYR A 125 4.01 3.09 10.39
CA TYR A 125 4.51 2.49 9.16
C TYR A 125 4.20 3.26 7.89
N LEU A 126 3.02 3.87 7.76
CA LEU A 126 2.72 4.69 6.59
C LEU A 126 3.75 5.81 6.40
N ARG A 127 4.21 6.42 7.50
CA ARG A 127 5.29 7.43 7.48
C ARG A 127 6.64 6.81 7.15
N ARG A 128 7.00 5.73 7.83
CA ARG A 128 8.27 5.03 7.63
C ARG A 128 8.45 4.54 6.19
N TRP A 129 7.35 4.16 5.54
CA TRP A 129 7.32 3.73 4.15
C TRP A 129 7.30 4.90 3.15
N GLY A 130 7.17 6.14 3.63
CA GLY A 130 7.09 7.35 2.81
C GLY A 130 5.74 7.54 2.11
N ILE A 131 4.73 6.74 2.48
CA ILE A 131 3.37 6.81 1.92
C ILE A 131 2.62 8.00 2.51
N LEU A 132 2.71 8.20 3.82
CA LEU A 132 2.05 9.30 4.52
C LEU A 132 3.00 10.47 4.66
N GLN A 133 2.65 11.59 4.04
CA GLN A 133 3.25 12.90 4.22
C GLN A 133 2.32 13.75 5.08
N GLU A 134 2.86 14.42 6.09
CA GLU A 134 2.15 15.48 6.80
C GLU A 134 2.46 16.81 6.15
N LEU A 135 1.43 17.43 5.58
CA LEU A 135 1.54 18.79 5.12
C LEU A 135 1.37 19.70 6.34
N THR A 136 2.45 20.35 6.76
CA THR A 136 2.37 21.50 7.66
C THR A 136 1.72 22.65 6.90
N ALA A 137 0.54 23.08 7.36
CA ALA A 137 -0.11 24.31 6.93
C ALA A 137 0.61 25.53 7.51
#